data_AF-A0A9X0TLD4-F1
#
_entry.id   AF-A0A9X0TLD4-F1
#
_cell.length_a   1.000
_cell.length_b   1.000
_cell.length_c   1.000
_cell.angle_alpha   90.00
_cell.angle_beta   90.00
_cell.angle_gamma   90.00
#
_symmetry.space_group_name_H-M   'P 1'
#
loop_
_entity.id
_entity.type
_entity.pdbx_description
1 polymer ?
#
loop_
_entity_poly.entity_id
_entity_poly.type
_entity_poly.pdbx_seq_one_letter_code
_entity_poly.pdbx_strand_id
1 'polypeptide(L)'
;MIDKNLPPEYQYETDYRKIPRRYLNPRISKDRGMVKWQPFKTIPDQYRLISEYEENQNKVHKPLLTDEQVLHLNQQIQFAIYNNFYVSVDYWKDVYMRNIKEFIKNIDEIKE
;
A
#
# COMPACT_ATOMS: atom_id res chain seq x y z
N MET A 1 13.02 -22.75 -39.47
CA MET A 1 14.06 -22.09 -40.30
C MET A 1 15.30 -22.97 -40.25
N ILE A 2 15.93 -23.25 -41.38
CA ILE A 2 17.12 -24.11 -41.45
C ILE A 2 18.31 -23.19 -41.70
N ASP A 3 19.23 -23.06 -40.75
CA ASP A 3 20.46 -22.29 -40.96
C ASP A 3 21.55 -23.20 -41.52
N LYS A 4 21.91 -22.98 -42.79
CA LYS A 4 22.89 -23.81 -43.51
C LYS A 4 24.34 -23.56 -43.07
N ASN A 5 24.59 -22.52 -42.28
CA ASN A 5 25.93 -22.17 -41.79
C ASN A 5 26.29 -22.85 -40.47
N LEU A 6 25.33 -23.53 -39.84
CA LEU A 6 25.52 -24.24 -38.58
C LEU A 6 25.84 -25.72 -38.82
N PRO A 7 26.55 -26.38 -37.89
CA PRO A 7 26.69 -27.84 -37.91
C PRO A 7 25.32 -28.52 -37.95
N PRO A 8 25.22 -29.74 -38.52
CA PRO A 8 23.95 -30.49 -38.60
C PRO A 8 23.23 -30.62 -37.24
N GLU A 9 24.00 -30.70 -36.16
CA GLU A 9 23.51 -30.79 -34.78
C GLU A 9 22.68 -29.57 -34.33
N TYR A 10 22.95 -28.37 -34.85
CA TYR A 10 22.30 -27.12 -34.46
C TYR A 10 21.45 -26.48 -35.58
N GLN A 11 21.41 -27.13 -36.74
CA GLN A 11 20.78 -26.60 -37.95
C GLN A 11 19.27 -26.30 -37.81
N TYR A 12 18.61 -26.99 -36.88
CA TYR A 12 17.19 -26.81 -36.54
C TYR A 12 16.96 -26.05 -35.22
N GLU A 13 18.02 -25.69 -34.50
CA GLU A 13 17.90 -25.00 -33.21
C GLU A 13 17.60 -23.52 -33.43
N THR A 14 16.51 -23.04 -32.83
CA THR A 14 16.09 -21.64 -32.91
C THR A 14 16.61 -20.81 -31.74
N ASP A 15 16.91 -21.44 -30.60
CA ASP A 15 17.47 -20.75 -29.44
C ASP A 15 19.00 -20.67 -29.54
N TYR A 16 19.50 -19.48 -29.88
CA TYR A 16 20.94 -19.22 -30.00
C TYR A 16 21.73 -19.47 -28.70
N ARG A 17 21.07 -19.53 -27.54
CA ARG A 17 21.73 -19.83 -26.25
C ARG A 17 22.27 -21.26 -26.19
N LYS A 18 21.68 -22.18 -26.96
CA LYS A 18 22.11 -23.58 -27.02
C LYS A 18 23.21 -23.84 -28.04
N ILE A 19 23.55 -22.85 -28.87
CA ILE A 19 24.57 -22.96 -29.92
C ILE A 19 25.92 -22.48 -29.37
N PRO A 20 27.02 -23.23 -29.59
CA PRO A 20 28.35 -22.79 -29.18
C PRO A 20 28.73 -21.43 -29.76
N ARG A 21 29.31 -20.55 -28.93
CA ARG A 21 29.70 -19.17 -29.26
C ARG A 21 30.52 -19.05 -30.55
N ARG A 22 31.33 -20.06 -30.89
CA ARG A 22 32.19 -20.10 -32.09
C ARG A 22 31.39 -20.00 -33.39
N TYR A 23 30.14 -20.45 -33.38
CA TYR A 23 29.23 -20.44 -34.54
C TYR A 23 28.27 -19.24 -34.53
N LEU A 24 28.28 -18.43 -33.46
CA LEU A 24 27.42 -17.27 -33.33
C LEU A 24 28.14 -16.00 -33.81
N ASN A 25 27.38 -15.06 -34.36
CA ASN A 25 27.91 -13.76 -34.73
C ASN A 25 28.57 -13.08 -33.50
N PRO A 26 29.83 -12.62 -33.59
CA PRO A 26 30.54 -11.98 -32.48
C PRO A 26 29.81 -10.79 -31.85
N ARG A 27 28.98 -10.09 -32.66
CA ARG A 27 28.15 -8.95 -32.21
C ARG A 27 26.99 -9.36 -31.31
N ILE A 28 26.62 -10.64 -31.26
CA ILE A 28 25.61 -11.14 -30.33
C ILE A 28 26.18 -11.02 -28.91
N SER A 29 25.52 -10.22 -28.07
CA SER A 29 25.89 -10.06 -26.67
C SER A 29 25.70 -11.38 -25.93
N LYS A 30 26.67 -11.76 -25.08
CA LYS A 30 26.46 -12.86 -24.13
C LYS A 30 25.30 -12.46 -23.21
N ASP A 31 24.28 -13.33 -23.12
CA ASP A 31 23.16 -13.10 -22.23
C ASP A 31 23.67 -12.93 -20.79
N ARG A 32 23.18 -11.90 -20.09
CA ARG A 32 23.55 -11.63 -18.69
C ARG A 32 22.60 -12.32 -17.70
N GLY A 33 21.71 -13.18 -18.17
CA GLY A 33 20.85 -14.02 -17.33
C GLY A 33 20.06 -13.23 -16.29
N MET A 34 19.86 -13.84 -15.12
CA MET A 34 19.13 -13.25 -13.99
C MET A 34 19.75 -11.97 -13.42
N VAL A 35 20.99 -11.61 -13.77
CA VAL A 35 21.65 -10.39 -13.29
C VAL A 35 20.88 -9.14 -13.73
N LYS A 36 20.21 -9.16 -14.88
CA LYS A 36 19.33 -8.05 -15.31
C LYS A 36 18.10 -7.88 -14.42
N TRP A 37 17.65 -8.95 -13.77
CA TRP A 37 16.45 -8.96 -12.93
C TRP A 37 16.73 -8.79 -11.43
N GLN A 38 18.00 -8.91 -11.01
CA GLN A 38 18.41 -8.68 -9.61
C GLN A 38 17.92 -7.35 -9.03
N PRO A 39 17.97 -6.20 -9.73
CA PRO A 39 17.47 -4.94 -9.21
C PRO A 39 15.97 -4.92 -8.92
N PHE A 40 15.19 -5.80 -9.57
CA PHE A 40 13.74 -5.88 -9.39
C PHE A 40 13.34 -6.87 -8.29
N LYS A 41 14.30 -7.59 -7.70
CA LYS A 41 14.05 -8.55 -6.61
C LYS A 41 13.49 -7.85 -5.36
N THR A 42 13.76 -6.56 -5.17
CA THR A 42 13.29 -5.76 -4.03
C THR A 42 11.89 -5.19 -4.20
N ILE A 43 11.26 -5.30 -5.37
CA ILE A 43 9.92 -4.74 -5.62
C ILE A 43 8.85 -5.32 -4.66
N PRO A 44 8.79 -6.65 -4.41
CA PRO A 44 7.83 -7.20 -3.45
C PRO A 44 8.06 -6.69 -2.02
N ASP A 45 9.32 -6.56 -1.61
CA ASP A 45 9.69 -6.03 -0.30
C ASP A 45 9.32 -4.55 -0.19
N GLN A 46 9.55 -3.76 -1.25
CA GLN A 46 9.15 -2.35 -1.33
C GLN A 46 7.63 -2.19 -1.23
N TYR A 47 6.86 -3.03 -1.92
CA TYR A 47 5.40 -3.00 -1.84
C TYR A 47 4.91 -3.25 -0.40
N ARG A 48 5.47 -4.27 0.26
CA ARG A 48 5.15 -4.57 1.66
C ARG A 48 5.49 -3.40 2.59
N LEU A 49 6.66 -2.80 2.43
CA LEU A 49 7.07 -1.65 3.25
C LEU A 49 6.10 -0.48 3.06
N ILE A 50 5.71 -0.17 1.81
CA ILE A 50 4.77 0.92 1.52
C ILE A 50 3.42 0.65 2.20
N SER A 51 2.87 -0.57 2.11
CA SER A 51 1.61 -0.90 2.79
C SER A 51 1.71 -0.79 4.32
N GLU A 52 2.82 -1.23 4.91
CA GLU A 52 3.05 -1.09 6.36
C GLU A 52 3.18 0.39 6.76
N TYR A 53 3.83 1.23 5.94
CA TYR A 53 3.91 2.67 6.17
C TYR A 53 2.53 3.35 6.06
N GLU A 54 1.73 3.03 5.04
CA GLU A 54 0.37 3.54 4.87
C GLU A 54 -0.53 3.20 6.06
N GLU A 55 -0.47 1.95 6.53
CA GLU A 55 -1.21 1.53 7.73
C GLU A 55 -0.75 2.28 8.98
N ASN A 56 0.55 2.51 9.13
CA ASN A 56 1.10 3.24 10.27
C ASN A 56 0.75 4.73 10.26
N GLN A 57 0.63 5.38 9.09
CA GLN A 57 0.18 6.78 9.00
C GLN A 57 -1.25 6.98 9.51
N ASN A 58 -2.10 5.96 9.40
CA ASN A 58 -3.50 6.01 9.86
C ASN A 58 -3.67 5.75 11.37
N LYS A 59 -2.60 5.37 12.06
CA LYS A 59 -2.63 5.12 13.52
C LYS A 59 -2.55 6.45 14.25
N VAL A 60 -3.62 6.80 14.96
CA VAL A 60 -3.69 8.02 15.77
C VAL A 60 -3.64 7.62 17.23
N HIS A 61 -2.76 8.26 18.02
CA HIS A 61 -2.76 8.06 19.48
C HIS A 61 -4.09 8.54 20.06
N LYS A 62 -4.59 7.87 21.12
CA LYS A 62 -5.82 8.29 21.79
C LYS A 62 -5.71 9.79 22.15
N PRO A 63 -6.64 10.64 21.67
CA PRO A 63 -6.60 12.05 22.00
C PRO A 63 -6.87 12.23 23.48
N LEU A 64 -6.02 12.99 24.17
CA LEU A 64 -6.23 13.38 25.55
C LEU A 64 -6.93 14.72 25.53
N LEU A 65 -8.16 14.76 26.04
CA LEU A 65 -8.96 15.98 26.12
C LEU A 65 -8.73 16.65 27.47
N THR A 66 -8.56 17.97 27.46
CA THR A 66 -8.57 18.78 28.68
C THR A 66 -10.01 19.02 29.14
N ASP A 67 -10.20 19.35 30.41
CA ASP A 67 -11.52 19.63 30.99
C ASP A 67 -12.25 20.76 30.23
N GLU A 68 -11.52 21.78 29.79
CA GLU A 68 -12.07 22.87 28.97
C GLU A 68 -12.55 22.38 27.60
N GLN A 69 -11.80 21.48 26.95
CA GLN A 69 -12.22 20.87 25.68
C GLN A 69 -13.45 20.00 25.86
N VAL A 70 -13.54 19.23 26.95
CA VAL A 70 -14.72 18.43 27.28
C VAL A 70 -15.94 19.33 27.49
N LEU A 71 -15.78 20.42 28.25
CA LEU A 71 -16.86 21.39 28.46
C LEU A 71 -17.32 22.03 27.14
N HIS A 72 -16.38 22.40 26.29
CA HIS A 72 -16.68 22.98 24.98
C HIS A 72 -17.46 22.02 24.09
N LEU A 73 -17.04 20.74 24.04
CA LEU A 73 -17.77 19.70 23.30
C LEU A 73 -19.19 19.52 23.84
N ASN A 74 -19.36 19.48 25.17
CA ASN A 74 -20.68 19.39 25.77
C ASN A 74 -21.58 20.55 25.36
N GLN A 75 -21.07 21.79 25.36
CA GLN A 75 -21.83 22.97 24.91
C GLN A 75 -22.22 22.87 23.43
N GLN A 76 -21.30 22.44 22.56
CA GLN A 76 -21.57 22.26 21.13
C GLN A 76 -22.65 21.19 20.88
N ILE A 77 -22.59 20.06 21.58
CA ILE A 77 -23.57 18.98 21.45
C ILE A 77 -24.95 19.46 21.91
N GLN A 78 -25.04 20.15 23.05
CA GLN A 78 -26.31 20.70 23.55
C GLN A 78 -26.94 21.68 22.55
N PHE A 79 -26.12 22.56 21.96
CA PHE A 79 -26.58 23.47 20.92
C PHE A 79 -27.06 22.72 19.66
N ALA A 80 -26.35 21.68 19.25
CA ALA A 80 -26.73 20.87 18.09
C ALA A 80 -28.04 20.11 18.30
N ILE A 81 -28.31 19.61 19.51
CA ILE A 81 -29.57 18.95 19.85
C ILE A 81 -30.72 19.95 19.84
N TYR A 82 -30.54 21.12 20.48
CA TYR A 82 -31.58 22.15 20.54
C TYR A 82 -32.04 22.59 19.14
N ASN A 83 -31.10 22.74 18.21
CA ASN A 83 -31.38 23.15 16.83
C ASN A 83 -31.65 21.97 15.88
N ASN A 84 -31.59 20.72 16.37
CA ASN A 84 -31.72 19.49 15.60
C ASN A 84 -30.79 19.44 14.37
N PHE A 85 -29.51 19.73 14.56
CA PHE A 85 -28.52 19.73 13.49
C PHE A 85 -28.01 18.33 13.15
N TYR A 86 -27.64 18.16 11.88
CA TYR A 86 -26.92 16.99 11.42
C TYR A 86 -25.45 17.11 11.80
N VAL A 87 -24.98 16.26 12.73
CA VAL A 87 -23.64 16.38 13.32
C VAL A 87 -22.74 15.27 12.80
N SER A 88 -21.48 15.63 12.58
CA SER A 88 -20.39 14.71 12.27
C SER A 88 -19.57 14.53 13.55
N VAL A 89 -19.57 13.33 14.12
CA VAL A 89 -18.80 13.00 15.33
C VAL A 89 -17.61 12.13 14.93
N ASP A 90 -16.42 12.63 15.25
CA ASP A 90 -15.19 11.87 15.16
C ASP A 90 -14.88 11.25 16.53
N TYR A 91 -14.69 9.94 16.57
CA TYR A 91 -14.34 9.23 17.80
C TYR A 91 -13.17 8.29 17.57
N TRP A 92 -12.35 8.14 18.61
CA TRP A 92 -11.22 7.22 18.60
C TRP A 92 -11.68 5.81 19.01
N LYS A 93 -11.38 4.81 18.20
CA LYS A 93 -11.63 3.40 18.51
C LYS A 93 -10.53 2.50 17.91
N ASP A 94 -9.93 1.67 18.75
CA ASP A 94 -8.94 0.66 18.38
C ASP A 94 -7.77 1.23 17.54
N VAL A 95 -7.20 2.37 17.96
CA VAL A 95 -6.06 3.07 17.28
C VAL A 95 -6.44 3.87 16.03
N TYR A 96 -7.71 3.82 15.61
CA TYR A 96 -8.19 4.57 14.45
C TYR A 96 -9.20 5.66 14.84
N MET A 97 -9.19 6.77 14.10
CA MET A 97 -10.26 7.76 14.16
C MET A 97 -11.38 7.31 13.24
N ARG A 98 -12.61 7.24 13.76
CA ARG A 98 -13.80 6.91 12.98
C ARG A 98 -14.72 8.12 12.95
N ASN A 99 -15.39 8.29 11.82
CA ASN A 99 -16.36 9.34 11.62
C ASN A 99 -17.76 8.74 11.51
N ILE A 100 -18.72 9.33 12.23
CA ILE A 100 -20.15 9.05 12.08
C ILE A 100 -20.89 10.35 11.83
N LYS A 101 -21.94 10.32 11.01
CA LYS A 101 -22.73 11.50 10.66
C LYS A 101 -24.20 11.22 10.87
N GLU A 102 -24.76 11.71 11.96
CA GLU A 102 -26.14 11.41 12.35
C GLU A 102 -26.76 12.55 13.17
N PHE A 103 -28.05 12.42 13.47
CA PHE A 103 -28.77 13.29 14.42
C PHE A 103 -28.63 12.73 15.84
N ILE A 104 -28.36 13.62 16.79
CA ILE A 104 -28.21 13.25 18.19
C ILE A 104 -29.59 13.22 18.84
N LYS A 105 -30.04 12.03 19.26
CA LYS A 105 -31.39 11.84 19.86
C LYS A 105 -31.40 12.07 21.37
N ASN A 106 -30.42 11.53 22.07
CA ASN A 106 -30.27 11.63 23.52
C ASN A 106 -28.78 11.60 23.87
N ILE A 107 -28.44 12.20 25.01
CA ILE A 107 -27.11 12.10 25.62
C ILE A 107 -27.28 11.36 26.93
N ASP A 108 -26.52 10.29 27.12
CA ASP A 108 -26.40 9.62 28.41
C ASP A 108 -25.17 10.14 29.15
N GLU A 109 -25.32 10.34 30.46
CA GLU A 109 -24.20 10.70 31.33
C GLU A 109 -23.45 9.43 31.70
N ILE A 110 -22.17 9.35 31.35
CA ILE A 110 -21.31 8.26 31.79
C ILE A 110 -20.96 8.54 33.26
N LYS A 111 -21.55 7.77 34.17
CA LYS A 111 -21.13 7.74 35.57
C LYS A 111 -19.86 6.87 35.65
N GLU A 112 -18.75 7.47 36.05
CA GLU A 112 -17.55 6.75 36.48
C GLU A 112 -17.80 5.92 37.75
#